data_AF-A0A8J4TXI5-F1
#
_entry.id   AF-A0A8J4TXI5-F1
#
_cell.length_a   1.000
_cell.length_b   1.000
_cell.length_c   1.000
_cell.angle_alpha   90.00
_cell.angle_beta   90.00
_cell.angle_gamma   90.00
#
_symmetry.space_group_name_H-M   'P 1'
#
loop_
_entity.id
_entity.type
_entity.pdbx_description
1 polymer ?
#
loop_
_entity_poly.entity_id
_entity_poly.type
_entity_poly.pdbx_seq_one_letter_code
_entity_poly.pdbx_strand_id
1 'polypeptide(L)'
;MRAPPGRRNVGQGFAFVFGFIGLLWNPFLLFIALFVYIGASQEAALAQMKDISRRFPVSSAMVREFRTLSEDASLQEAVDALLATSQHDFPVVDDTGGVAGLLTRQDLIAALRKTILRFAWAM
;
A
#
# COMPACT_ATOMS: atom_id res chain seq x y z
N MET A 1 26.37 -1.26 -9.93
CA MET A 1 27.05 -1.91 -8.78
C MET A 1 26.41 -3.27 -8.56
N ARG A 2 27.18 -4.36 -8.58
CA ARG A 2 26.69 -5.74 -8.71
C ARG A 2 26.46 -6.33 -7.32
N ALA A 3 25.23 -6.71 -6.98
CA ALA A 3 24.94 -7.41 -5.73
C ALA A 3 25.45 -8.86 -5.81
N PRO A 4 26.02 -9.44 -4.75
CA PRO A 4 26.32 -10.87 -4.70
C PRO A 4 25.00 -11.66 -4.62
N PRO A 5 24.72 -12.62 -5.52
CA PRO A 5 23.56 -13.48 -5.37
C PRO A 5 23.93 -14.60 -4.40
N GLY A 6 23.55 -14.45 -3.13
CA GLY A 6 23.96 -15.39 -2.08
C GLY A 6 22.89 -15.75 -1.05
N ARG A 7 21.66 -15.25 -1.18
CA ARG A 7 20.57 -15.67 -0.28
C ARG A 7 19.96 -16.97 -0.80
N ARG A 8 20.69 -18.07 -0.63
CA ARG A 8 20.13 -19.41 -0.79
C ARG A 8 19.13 -19.62 0.33
N ASN A 9 17.88 -19.88 -0.01
CA ASN A 9 16.88 -20.27 0.98
C ASN A 9 17.39 -21.53 1.67
N VAL A 10 17.32 -21.55 3.00
CA VAL A 10 17.88 -22.63 3.84
C VAL A 10 17.37 -24.00 3.37
N GLY A 11 16.10 -24.10 2.97
CA GLY A 11 15.50 -25.33 2.45
C GLY A 11 16.09 -25.82 1.11
N GLN A 12 16.51 -24.92 0.21
CA GLN A 12 17.15 -25.34 -1.05
C GLN A 12 18.52 -25.96 -0.79
N GLY A 13 19.27 -25.45 0.19
CA GLY A 13 20.56 -26.04 0.61
C GLY A 13 20.39 -27.46 1.17
N PHE A 14 19.37 -27.67 2.01
CA PHE A 14 19.06 -28.99 2.54
C PHE A 14 18.63 -29.99 1.46
N ALA A 15 17.82 -29.57 0.47
CA ALA A 15 17.41 -30.44 -0.64
C ALA A 15 18.60 -30.97 -1.46
N PHE A 16 19.63 -30.14 -1.71
CA PHE A 16 20.85 -30.57 -2.40
C PHE A 16 21.63 -31.64 -1.63
N VAL A 17 21.78 -31.46 -0.31
CA VAL A 17 22.51 -32.41 0.54
C VAL A 17 21.78 -33.76 0.58
N PHE A 18 20.46 -33.76 0.78
CA PHE A 18 19.66 -34.99 0.79
C PHE A 18 19.61 -35.69 -0.57
N GLY A 19 19.54 -34.94 -1.67
CA GLY A 19 19.57 -35.51 -3.02
C GLY A 19 20.88 -36.24 -3.33
N PHE A 20 22.02 -35.67 -2.94
CA PHE A 20 23.33 -36.27 -3.16
C PHE A 20 23.56 -37.52 -2.30
N ILE A 21 23.20 -37.47 -1.01
CA ILE A 21 23.28 -38.62 -0.10
C ILE A 21 22.29 -39.73 -0.54
N GLY A 22 21.10 -39.34 -1.00
CA GLY A 22 20.07 -40.27 -1.44
C GLY A 22 20.46 -41.10 -2.66
N LEU A 23 21.23 -40.52 -3.59
CA LEU A 23 21.70 -41.24 -4.76
C LEU A 23 22.71 -42.36 -4.42
N LEU A 24 23.49 -42.20 -3.36
CA LEU A 24 24.59 -43.10 -3.00
C LEU A 24 24.22 -44.15 -1.95
N TRP A 25 23.33 -43.82 -1.00
CA TRP A 25 23.01 -44.70 0.14
C TRP A 25 21.55 -45.16 0.19
N ASN A 26 20.58 -44.34 -0.22
CA ASN A 26 19.17 -44.69 -0.08
C ASN A 26 18.27 -43.89 -1.04
N PRO A 27 17.66 -44.53 -2.05
CA PRO A 27 16.82 -43.85 -3.03
C PRO A 27 15.55 -43.21 -2.44
N PHE A 28 15.14 -43.55 -1.21
CA PHE A 28 13.99 -42.91 -0.57
C PHE A 28 14.24 -41.44 -0.21
N LEU A 29 15.49 -41.05 0.06
CA LEU A 29 15.87 -39.67 0.37
C LEU A 29 15.64 -38.71 -0.81
N LEU A 30 15.60 -39.24 -2.03
CA LEU A 30 15.28 -38.48 -3.25
C LEU A 30 13.85 -37.93 -3.20
N PHE A 31 12.90 -38.68 -2.63
CA PHE A 31 11.54 -38.19 -2.39
C PHE A 31 11.53 -37.05 -1.37
N ILE A 32 12.26 -37.19 -0.26
CA ILE A 32 12.35 -36.14 0.76
C ILE A 32 12.98 -34.87 0.17
N ALA A 33 14.06 -35.01 -0.60
CA ALA A 33 14.70 -33.88 -1.29
C ALA A 33 13.74 -33.16 -2.24
N LEU A 34 12.92 -33.91 -2.99
CA LEU A 34 11.90 -33.35 -3.89
C LEU A 34 10.84 -32.55 -3.10
N PHE A 35 10.32 -33.12 -2.02
CA PHE A 35 9.32 -32.45 -1.17
C PHE A 35 9.87 -31.18 -0.51
N VAL A 36 11.11 -31.22 0.01
CA VAL A 36 11.78 -30.05 0.58
C VAL A 36 12.03 -28.98 -0.47
N TYR A 37 12.42 -29.36 -1.69
CA TYR A 37 12.61 -28.42 -2.80
C TYR A 37 11.30 -27.72 -3.18
N ILE A 38 10.21 -28.48 -3.34
CA ILE A 38 8.89 -27.93 -3.67
C ILE A 38 8.40 -27.01 -2.53
N GLY A 39 8.55 -27.41 -1.26
CA GLY A 39 8.16 -26.58 -0.11
C GLY A 39 8.97 -25.28 -0.03
N ALA A 40 10.30 -25.36 -0.14
CA ALA A 40 11.18 -24.20 -0.12
C ALA A 40 10.94 -23.24 -1.29
N SER A 41 10.47 -23.75 -2.43
CA SER A 41 10.12 -22.93 -3.60
C SER A 41 8.87 -22.07 -3.37
N GLN A 42 7.94 -22.51 -2.51
CA GLN A 42 6.72 -21.75 -2.20
C GLN A 42 6.98 -20.54 -1.30
N GLU A 43 7.94 -20.64 -0.37
CA GLU A 43 8.34 -19.51 0.48
C GLU A 43 8.99 -18.38 -0.34
N ALA A 44 9.73 -18.73 -1.39
CA ALA A 44 10.40 -17.76 -2.27
C ALA A 44 9.41 -16.89 -3.06
N ALA A 45 8.29 -17.46 -3.51
CA ALA A 45 7.31 -16.76 -4.34
C ALA A 45 6.52 -15.69 -3.55
N LEU A 46 6.13 -16.00 -2.31
CA LEU A 46 5.44 -15.04 -1.43
C LEU A 46 6.34 -13.87 -1.02
N ALA A 47 7.64 -14.12 -0.82
CA ALA A 47 8.60 -13.06 -0.52
C ALA A 47 8.83 -12.12 -1.71
N GLN A 48 8.78 -12.63 -2.95
CA GLN A 48 9.01 -11.85 -4.16
C GLN A 48 7.84 -10.93 -4.50
N MET A 49 6.58 -11.36 -4.30
CA MET A 49 5.41 -10.51 -4.54
C MET A 49 5.39 -9.27 -3.62
N LYS A 50 5.88 -9.41 -2.38
CA LYS A 50 5.96 -8.31 -1.41
C LYS A 50 7.05 -7.28 -1.75
N ASP A 51 8.00 -7.62 -2.61
CA ASP A 51 9.15 -6.78 -2.94
C ASP A 51 8.91 -5.85 -4.15
N ILE A 52 7.77 -5.99 -4.85
CA ILE A 52 7.40 -5.10 -5.96
C ILE A 52 7.09 -3.68 -5.44
N SER A 53 6.39 -3.55 -4.31
CA SER A 53 6.19 -2.25 -3.65
C SER A 53 7.48 -1.57 -3.18
N ARG A 54 8.59 -2.31 -3.05
CA ARG A 54 9.90 -1.75 -2.70
C ARG A 54 10.66 -1.17 -3.89
N ARG A 55 10.35 -1.60 -5.13
CA ARG A 55 11.03 -1.09 -6.33
C ARG A 55 10.43 0.22 -6.85
N PHE A 56 9.18 0.53 -6.50
CA PHE A 56 8.52 1.78 -6.87
C PHE A 56 8.07 2.51 -5.60
N PRO A 57 8.85 3.48 -5.09
CA PRO A 57 8.43 4.21 -3.91
C PRO A 57 7.17 5.02 -4.25
N VAL A 58 6.23 5.11 -3.30
CA VAL A 58 4.97 5.87 -3.45
C VAL A 58 5.22 7.30 -3.92
N SER A 59 6.35 7.89 -3.52
CA SER A 59 6.82 9.20 -3.97
C SER A 59 6.99 9.36 -5.50
N SER A 60 7.02 8.26 -6.25
CA SER A 60 7.09 8.26 -7.72
C SER A 60 5.72 8.36 -8.39
N ALA A 61 4.65 7.97 -7.70
CA ALA A 61 3.27 8.03 -8.20
C ALA A 61 2.40 9.08 -7.48
N MET A 62 2.92 9.67 -6.40
CA MET A 62 2.22 10.68 -5.60
C MET A 62 2.12 12.02 -6.33
N VAL A 63 0.91 12.57 -6.40
CA VAL A 63 0.66 13.96 -6.81
C VAL A 63 1.21 14.89 -5.74
N ARG A 64 2.11 15.80 -6.11
CA ARG A 64 2.77 16.75 -5.18
C ARG A 64 2.09 18.11 -5.12
N GLU A 65 1.35 18.45 -6.16
CA GLU A 65 0.60 19.69 -6.24
C GLU A 65 -0.87 19.37 -5.98
N PHE A 66 -1.26 19.53 -4.72
CA PHE A 66 -2.63 19.37 -4.27
C PHE A 66 -3.02 20.60 -3.47
N ARG A 67 -4.29 20.98 -3.57
CA ARG A 67 -4.82 22.11 -2.80
C ARG A 67 -5.20 21.61 -1.40
N THR A 68 -4.81 22.34 -0.37
CA THR A 68 -5.23 22.11 1.02
C THR A 68 -6.32 23.11 1.41
N LEU A 69 -7.11 22.77 2.41
CA LEU A 69 -8.05 23.69 3.06
C LEU A 69 -7.61 23.91 4.51
N SER A 70 -7.79 25.13 5.04
CA SER A 70 -7.61 25.37 6.48
C SER A 70 -8.73 24.69 7.27
N GLU A 71 -8.46 24.30 8.52
CA GLU A 71 -9.49 23.78 9.43
C GLU A 71 -10.60 24.79 9.75
N ASP A 72 -10.30 26.08 9.64
CA ASP A 72 -11.26 27.18 9.82
C ASP A 72 -11.96 27.58 8.51
N ALA A 73 -11.67 26.90 7.40
CA ALA A 73 -12.28 27.20 6.12
C ALA A 73 -13.80 27.02 6.16
N SER A 74 -14.51 28.00 5.62
CA SER A 74 -15.96 27.96 5.51
C SER A 74 -16.43 26.90 4.51
N LEU A 75 -17.67 26.44 4.67
CA LEU A 75 -18.29 25.52 3.72
C LEU A 75 -18.34 26.09 2.30
N GLN A 76 -18.47 27.41 2.17
CA GLN A 76 -18.47 28.09 0.88
C GLN A 76 -17.08 28.01 0.21
N GLU A 77 -16.01 28.30 0.95
CA GLU A 77 -14.63 28.19 0.41
C GLU A 77 -14.29 26.76 -0.01
N ALA A 78 -14.78 25.76 0.74
CA ALA A 78 -14.62 24.36 0.38
C ALA A 78 -15.38 23.99 -0.91
N VAL A 79 -16.59 24.55 -1.12
CA VAL A 79 -17.36 24.39 -2.38
C VAL A 79 -16.62 25.07 -3.54
N ASP A 80 -16.16 26.30 -3.34
CA ASP A 80 -15.43 27.05 -4.37
C ASP A 80 -14.14 26.33 -4.76
N ALA A 81 -13.42 25.76 -3.79
CA ALA A 81 -12.23 24.95 -4.04
C ALA A 81 -12.53 23.68 -4.84
N LEU A 82 -13.66 23.00 -4.54
CA LEU A 82 -14.13 21.83 -5.27
C LEU A 82 -14.54 22.16 -6.71
N LEU A 83 -15.12 23.33 -6.95
CA LEU A 83 -15.53 23.78 -8.29
C LEU A 83 -14.33 24.28 -9.12
N ALA A 84 -13.34 24.87 -8.47
CA ALA A 84 -12.15 25.41 -9.11
C ALA A 84 -11.09 24.34 -9.46
N THR A 85 -11.21 23.13 -8.90
CA THR A 85 -10.18 22.08 -9.01
C THR A 85 -10.81 20.76 -9.46
N SER A 86 -10.09 19.94 -10.24
CA SER A 86 -10.51 18.56 -10.55
C SER A 86 -10.31 17.58 -9.39
N GLN A 87 -9.74 18.04 -8.27
CA GLN A 87 -9.48 17.26 -7.07
C GLN A 87 -10.78 17.06 -6.29
N HIS A 88 -11.03 15.83 -5.84
CA HIS A 88 -12.26 15.47 -5.13
C HIS A 88 -12.11 15.41 -3.61
N ASP A 89 -10.87 15.29 -3.12
CA ASP A 89 -10.56 15.13 -1.71
C ASP A 89 -9.51 16.18 -1.31
N PHE A 90 -9.79 16.96 -0.29
CA PHE A 90 -8.94 18.06 0.17
C PHE A 90 -8.36 17.74 1.54
N PRO A 91 -7.03 17.62 1.68
CA PRO A 91 -6.42 17.56 3.00
C PRO A 91 -6.68 18.87 3.74
N VAL A 92 -7.23 18.74 4.94
CA VAL A 92 -7.48 19.84 5.87
C VAL A 92 -6.24 20.00 6.73
N VAL A 93 -5.68 21.20 6.76
CA VAL A 93 -4.48 21.53 7.52
C VAL A 93 -4.79 22.49 8.66
N ASP A 94 -4.13 22.30 9.78
CA ASP A 94 -4.14 23.23 10.90
C ASP A 94 -3.21 24.43 10.64
N ASP A 95 -3.26 25.41 11.52
CA ASP A 95 -2.41 26.62 11.46
C ASP A 95 -0.91 26.34 11.58
N THR A 96 -0.53 25.17 12.10
CA THR A 96 0.87 24.74 12.23
C THR A 96 1.37 23.99 10.99
N GLY A 97 0.49 23.75 10.00
CA GLY A 97 0.76 23.00 8.79
C GLY A 97 0.63 21.47 8.96
N GLY A 98 0.11 21.01 10.09
CA GLY A 98 -0.25 19.62 10.34
C GLY A 98 -1.52 19.22 9.59
N VAL A 99 -1.64 17.95 9.20
CA VAL A 99 -2.88 17.44 8.59
C VAL A 99 -3.89 17.13 9.69
N ALA A 100 -4.90 17.99 9.81
CA ALA A 100 -6.02 17.82 10.73
C ALA A 100 -7.02 16.75 10.23
N GLY A 101 -7.15 16.57 8.91
CA GLY A 101 -8.06 15.58 8.34
C GLY A 101 -8.12 15.57 6.82
N LEU A 102 -9.13 14.90 6.27
CA LEU A 102 -9.43 14.84 4.84
C LEU A 102 -10.91 15.16 4.61
N LEU A 103 -11.18 16.20 3.83
CA LEU A 103 -12.53 16.56 3.42
C LEU A 103 -12.82 15.95 2.04
N THR A 104 -13.71 14.96 1.99
CA THR A 104 -14.12 14.36 0.73
C THR A 104 -15.33 15.08 0.12
N ARG A 105 -15.51 14.94 -1.19
CA ARG A 105 -16.73 15.41 -1.87
C ARG A 105 -18.01 14.85 -1.25
N GLN A 106 -17.99 13.60 -0.78
CA GLN A 106 -19.17 12.97 -0.17
C GLN A 106 -19.55 13.65 1.15
N ASP A 107 -18.54 13.96 1.97
CA ASP A 107 -18.74 14.65 3.26
C ASP A 107 -19.26 16.07 3.05
N LEU A 108 -18.72 16.77 2.04
CA LEU A 108 -19.19 18.12 1.67
C LEU A 108 -20.67 18.11 1.26
N ILE A 109 -21.09 17.16 0.41
CA ILE A 109 -22.48 17.02 -0.03
C ILE A 109 -23.39 16.66 1.16
N ALA A 110 -22.94 15.77 2.04
CA ALA A 110 -23.69 15.40 3.25
C ALA A 110 -23.90 16.61 4.18
N ALA A 111 -22.86 17.44 4.34
CA ALA A 111 -22.92 18.68 5.12
C ALA A 111 -23.86 19.72 4.49
N LEU A 112 -23.80 19.93 3.17
CA LEU A 112 -24.72 20.81 2.44
C LEU A 112 -26.18 20.38 2.62
N ARG A 113 -26.47 19.09 2.45
CA ARG A 113 -27.83 18.54 2.65
C ARG A 113 -28.33 18.82 4.07
N LYS A 114 -27.48 18.61 5.08
CA LYS A 114 -27.81 18.86 6.49
C LYS A 114 -28.08 20.35 6.75
N THR A 115 -27.28 21.24 6.17
CA THR A 115 -27.42 22.69 6.34
C THR A 115 -28.70 23.22 5.69
N ILE A 116 -29.04 22.78 4.47
CA ILE A 116 -30.27 23.19 3.77
C ILE A 116 -31.51 22.75 4.55
N LEU A 117 -31.53 21.50 5.04
CA LEU A 117 -32.63 21.00 5.86
C LEU A 117 -32.81 21.84 7.13
N ARG A 118 -31.72 22.24 7.80
CA ARG A 118 -31.80 23.08 9.00
C ARG A 118 -32.46 24.44 8.73
N PHE A 119 -32.20 25.04 7.58
CA PHE A 119 -32.85 26.29 7.18
C PHE A 119 -34.32 26.10 6.78
N ALA A 120 -34.65 25.00 6.09
CA ALA A 120 -36.02 24.72 5.64
C ALA A 120 -37.03 24.52 6.78
N TRP A 121 -36.58 24.08 7.96
CA TRP A 121 -37.43 23.91 9.15
C TRP A 121 -37.44 25.13 10.09
N ALA A 122 -36.65 26.16 9.79
CA ALA A 122 -36.59 27.41 10.57
C ALA A 122 -37.46 28.53 9.98
N MET A 123 -38.19 28.25 8.90
CA MET A 123 -39.13 29.13 8.21
C MET A 123 -40.54 28.54 8.30
#